data_AF-A0A949II72-F1
#
_entry.id   AF-A0A949II72-F1
#
_cell.length_a   1.000
_cell.length_b   1.000
_cell.length_c   1.000
_cell.angle_alpha   90.00
_cell.angle_beta   90.00
_cell.angle_gamma   90.00
#
_symmetry.space_group_name_H-M   'P 1'
#
loop_
_entity.id
_entity.type
_entity.pdbx_description
1 polymer ?
#
loop_
_entity_poly.entity_id
_entity_poly.type
_entity_poly.pdbx_seq_one_letter_code
_entity_poly.pdbx_strand_id
1 'polypeptide(L)' 'DLVQTGSTLKANGLAETDVIAQVSSKLIVNRVALKTRPDEIGAWIEAFRKALGS' A
#
# COMPACT_ATOMS: atom_id res chain seq x y z
N ASP A 1 14.47 -4.53 -7.68
CA ASP A 1 14.39 -3.91 -6.35
C ASP A 1 13.22 -2.92 -6.33
N LEU A 2 12.60 -2.64 -5.19
CA LEU A 2 11.52 -1.65 -5.09
C LEU A 2 12.13 -0.28 -4.79
N VAL A 3 12.00 0.66 -5.72
CA VAL A 3 12.61 1.99 -5.62
C VAL A 3 11.53 3.06 -5.65
N GLN A 4 11.70 4.12 -4.83
CA GLN A 4 10.67 5.14 -4.64
C GLN A 4 10.80 6.34 -5.61
N THR A 5 12.03 6.82 -5.85
CA THR A 5 12.31 7.98 -6.73
C THR A 5 13.48 7.74 -7.70
N GLY A 6 14.02 6.51 -7.74
CA GLY A 6 15.23 6.19 -8.48
C GLY A 6 16.53 6.77 -7.89
N SER A 7 16.48 7.53 -6.78
CA SER A 7 17.66 8.15 -6.15
C SER A 7 18.72 7.13 -5.73
N THR A 8 18.29 5.98 -5.22
CA THR A 8 19.17 4.88 -4.81
C THR A 8 19.90 4.26 -6.00
N LEU A 9 19.24 4.10 -7.16
CA LEU A 9 19.88 3.58 -8.37
C LEU A 9 20.91 4.57 -8.91
N LYS A 10 20.56 5.86 -8.97
CA LYS A 10 21.47 6.94 -9.41
C LYS A 10 22.72 7.05 -8.54
N ALA A 11 22.58 6.95 -7.21
CA ALA A 11 23.71 7.02 -6.29
C ALA A 11 24.73 5.88 -6.49
N ASN A 12 24.28 4.75 -7.06
CA ASN A 12 25.11 3.59 -7.34
C ASN A 12 25.56 3.50 -8.81
N GLY A 13 25.33 4.53 -9.63
CA GLY A 13 25.68 4.52 -11.05
C GLY A 13 24.87 3.51 -11.88
N LEU A 14 23.72 3.07 -11.38
CA LEU A 14 22.82 2.14 -12.06
C LEU A 14 21.75 2.91 -12.83
N ALA A 15 21.39 2.41 -14.02
CA ALA A 15 20.32 2.97 -14.84
C ALA A 15 19.02 2.16 -14.67
N GLU A 16 17.89 2.84 -14.53
CA GLU A 16 16.57 2.20 -14.62
C GLU A 16 16.37 1.69 -16.06
N THR A 17 16.22 0.37 -16.23
CA THR A 17 16.06 -0.26 -17.54
C THR A 17 14.61 -0.34 -17.98
N ASP A 18 13.70 -0.84 -17.14
CA ASP A 18 12.26 -0.91 -17.42
C ASP A 18 11.43 -0.93 -16.13
N VAL A 19 10.27 -0.25 -16.13
CA VAL A 19 9.29 -0.35 -15.04
C VAL A 19 8.42 -1.59 -15.27
N ILE A 20 8.59 -2.61 -14.41
CA ILE A 20 7.82 -3.85 -14.50
C ILE A 20 6.37 -3.65 -14.01
N ALA A 21 6.18 -2.95 -12.89
CA ALA A 21 4.85 -2.66 -12.34
C ALA A 21 4.88 -1.51 -11.33
N GLN A 22 3.75 -0.80 -11.21
CA GLN A 22 3.50 0.16 -10.14
C GLN A 22 3.01 -0.57 -8.88
N VAL A 23 3.55 -0.19 -7.72
CA VAL A 23 3.19 -0.79 -6.42
C VAL A 23 2.49 0.24 -5.55
N SER A 24 1.43 -0.19 -4.87
CA SER A 24 0.70 0.61 -3.88
C SER A 24 0.44 -0.21 -2.63
N SER A 25 0.36 0.46 -1.48
CA SER A 25 -0.12 -0.17 -0.24
C SER A 25 -1.62 -0.45 -0.33
N LYS A 26 -2.05 -1.59 0.19
CA LYS A 26 -3.47 -1.98 0.27
C LYS A 26 -3.81 -2.42 1.70
N LEU A 27 -4.98 -2.04 2.19
CA LEU A 27 -5.53 -2.58 3.42
C LEU A 27 -6.11 -3.96 3.16
N ILE A 28 -5.53 -5.00 3.76
CA ILE A 28 -5.99 -6.38 3.66
C ILE A 28 -6.60 -6.81 4.99
N VAL A 29 -7.82 -7.37 4.94
CA VAL A 29 -8.57 -7.77 6.13
C VAL A 29 -8.83 -9.27 6.12
N ASN A 30 -8.64 -9.92 7.26
CA ASN A 30 -8.97 -11.32 7.45
C ASN A 30 -10.50 -11.53 7.37
N ARG A 31 -10.93 -12.49 6.54
CA ARG A 31 -12.36 -12.76 6.31
C ARG A 31 -13.11 -13.27 7.55
N VAL A 32 -12.49 -14.08 8.39
CA VAL A 32 -13.11 -14.56 9.64
C VAL A 32 -13.35 -13.37 10.57
N ALA A 33 -12.33 -12.51 10.75
CA ALA A 33 -12.47 -11.30 11.56
C ALA A 33 -13.56 -10.36 11.03
N LEU A 34 -13.66 -10.21 9.70
CA LEU A 34 -14.72 -9.40 9.08
C LEU A 34 -16.13 -9.94 9.36
N LYS A 35 -16.28 -11.27 9.47
CA LYS A 35 -17.57 -11.90 9.77
C LYS A 35 -17.92 -11.87 11.26
N THR A 36 -16.93 -12.04 12.13
CA THR A 36 -17.17 -12.14 13.58
C THR A 36 -17.18 -10.79 14.28
N ARG A 37 -16.57 -9.75 13.69
CA ARG A 37 -16.47 -8.39 14.25
C ARG A 37 -16.76 -7.32 13.18
N PRO A 38 -17.96 -7.33 12.55
CA PRO A 38 -18.25 -6.45 11.42
C PRO A 38 -18.19 -4.97 11.78
N ASP A 39 -18.69 -4.59 12.96
CA ASP A 39 -18.78 -3.17 13.35
C ASP A 39 -17.39 -2.58 13.69
N GLU A 40 -16.58 -3.30 14.46
CA GLU A 40 -15.21 -2.89 14.81
C GLU A 40 -14.33 -2.77 13.56
N ILE A 41 -14.35 -3.79 12.70
CA ILE A 41 -13.57 -3.79 11.46
C ILE A 41 -14.10 -2.73 10.49
N GLY A 42 -15.42 -2.54 10.41
CA GLY A 42 -16.06 -1.49 9.62
C GLY A 42 -15.60 -0.10 10.05
N ALA A 43 -15.54 0.17 11.35
CA ALA A 43 -15.05 1.43 11.89
C ALA A 43 -13.60 1.72 11.47
N TRP A 44 -12.72 0.71 11.51
CA TRP A 44 -11.34 0.84 11.01
C TRP A 44 -11.29 1.12 9.51
N ILE A 45 -12.07 0.39 8.70
CA ILE A 45 -12.13 0.61 7.25
C ILE A 45 -12.56 2.06 6.94
N GLU A 46 -13.59 2.56 7.61
CA GLU A 46 -14.05 3.94 7.44
C GLU A 46 -13.02 4.96 7.93
N ALA A 47 -12.31 4.69 9.02
CA ALA A 47 -11.22 5.54 9.50
C ALA A 47 -10.09 5.66 8.46
N PHE A 48 -9.66 4.54 7.86
CA PHE A 48 -8.67 4.55 6.78
C PHE A 48 -9.18 5.30 5.55
N ARG A 49 -10.44 5.08 5.13
CA ARG A 49 -11.05 5.81 4.00
C ARG A 49 -11.05 7.31 4.23
N LYS A 50 -11.41 7.75 5.43
CA LYS A 50 -11.41 9.16 5.81
C LYS A 50 -10.00 9.76 5.86
N ALA A 51 -9.04 9.03 6.42
CA ALA A 51 -7.64 9.47 6.51
C ALA A 51 -6.96 9.59 5.14
N LEU A 52 -7.40 8.77 4.19
CA LEU A 52 -6.97 8.82 2.78
C LEU A 52 -7.78 9.85 1.96
N GLY A 53 -8.71 10.59 2.57
CA GLY A 53 -9.67 11.47 1.91
C GLY A 53 -9.06 12.68 1.20
N SER A 54 -8.66 12.47 -0.06
CA SER A 54 -9.20 13.13 -1.27
C SER A 54 -8.92 12.25 -2.49
#